data_AF-A0A1V4I1Z9-F1
#
_entry.id   AF-A0A1V4I1Z9-F1
#
_cell.length_a   1.000
_cell.length_b   1.000
_cell.length_c   1.000
_cell.angle_alpha   90.00
_cell.angle_beta   90.00
_cell.angle_gamma   90.00
#
_symmetry.space_group_name_H-M   'P 1'
#
loop_
_entity.id
_entity.type
_entity.pdbx_description
1 polymer ?
#
loop_
_entity_poly.entity_id
_entity_poly.type
_entity_poly.pdbx_seq_one_letter_code
_entity_poly.pdbx_strand_id
1 'polypeptide(L)'
;MAVAQSDDTIQTLSEAFEAAWAASDEFYRNVPTGSTNEDYERMFRPVSDLARRIADMKMTTLEGLKLKARALQWCNEEFDFMDGKTTDERLAYGLVQDLLNLGG
;
A
#
# COMPACT_ATOMS: atom_id res chain seq x y z
N MET A 1 16.36 -7.36 -19.03
CA MET A 1 15.86 -8.51 -18.24
C MET A 1 15.46 -7.97 -16.87
N ALA A 2 14.22 -8.18 -16.42
CA ALA A 2 13.84 -7.81 -15.06
C ALA A 2 14.51 -8.81 -14.10
N VAL A 3 15.31 -8.30 -13.16
CA VAL A 3 15.88 -9.11 -12.09
C VAL A 3 14.72 -9.58 -11.21
N ALA A 4 14.56 -10.89 -11.06
CA ALA A 4 13.59 -11.45 -10.14
C ALA A 4 13.90 -10.94 -8.72
N GLN A 5 12.90 -10.42 -8.03
CA GLN A 5 13.05 -9.99 -6.64
C GLN A 5 13.28 -11.23 -5.78
N SER A 6 14.27 -11.20 -4.89
CA SER A 6 14.41 -12.23 -3.87
C SER A 6 13.30 -12.08 -2.83
N ASP A 7 12.94 -13.19 -2.19
CA ASP A 7 11.95 -13.17 -1.10
C ASP A 7 12.40 -12.23 0.04
N ASP A 8 13.70 -12.18 0.35
CA ASP A 8 14.28 -11.23 1.32
C ASP A 8 13.99 -9.75 0.95
N THR A 9 13.97 -9.42 -0.34
CA THR A 9 13.69 -8.05 -0.79
C THR A 9 12.21 -7.70 -0.62
N ILE A 10 11.31 -8.65 -0.89
CA ILE A 10 9.88 -8.47 -0.71
C ILE A 10 9.55 -8.35 0.78
N GLN A 11 10.14 -9.19 1.62
CA GLN A 11 9.94 -9.14 3.07
C GLN A 11 10.40 -7.80 3.64
N THR A 12 11.62 -7.36 3.32
CA THR A 12 12.15 -6.07 3.80
C THR A 12 11.27 -4.89 3.38
N LEU A 13 10.77 -4.91 2.13
CA LEU A 13 9.85 -3.88 1.65
C LEU A 13 8.50 -3.92 2.35
N SER A 14 7.97 -5.12 2.62
CA SER A 14 6.72 -5.30 3.33
C SER A 14 6.80 -4.75 4.75
N GLU A 15 7.86 -5.08 5.49
CA GLU A 15 8.09 -4.58 6.86
C GLU A 15 8.22 -3.06 6.89
N ALA A 16 8.97 -2.49 5.94
CA ALA A 16 9.12 -1.03 5.83
C ALA A 16 7.80 -0.34 5.48
N PHE A 17 6.99 -0.94 4.60
CA PHE A 17 5.69 -0.40 4.21
C PHE A 17 4.70 -0.39 5.38
N GLU A 18 4.55 -1.51 6.09
CA GLU A 18 3.65 -1.60 7.24
C GLU A 18 4.06 -0.63 8.36
N ALA A 19 5.36 -0.48 8.64
CA ALA A 19 5.84 0.49 9.61
C ALA A 19 5.51 1.94 9.20
N ALA A 20 5.70 2.29 7.92
CA ALA A 20 5.40 3.62 7.42
C ALA A 20 3.89 3.92 7.45
N TRP A 21 3.06 2.95 7.06
CA TRP A 21 1.60 3.08 7.15
C TRP A 21 1.15 3.23 8.61
N ALA A 22 1.62 2.37 9.51
CA ALA A 22 1.27 2.47 10.93
C ALA A 22 1.59 3.85 11.51
N ALA A 23 2.74 4.43 11.15
CA ALA A 23 3.12 5.78 11.57
C ALA A 23 2.22 6.88 10.97
N SER A 24 1.84 6.78 9.69
CA SER A 24 0.94 7.77 9.08
C SER A 24 -0.48 7.68 9.64
N ASP A 25 -0.96 6.46 9.89
CA ASP A 25 -2.27 6.18 10.49
C ASP A 25 -2.33 6.66 11.97
N GLU A 26 -1.26 6.44 12.74
CA GLU A 26 -1.15 7.00 14.09
C GLU A 26 -1.18 8.54 14.08
N PHE A 27 -0.45 9.17 13.16
CA PHE A 27 -0.52 10.63 12.99
C PHE A 27 -1.94 11.08 12.65
N TYR A 28 -2.58 10.45 11.67
CA TYR A 28 -3.93 10.81 11.23
C TYR A 28 -4.96 10.71 12.37
N ARG A 29 -4.91 9.64 13.16
CA ARG A 29 -5.81 9.46 14.32
C ARG A 29 -5.56 10.47 15.45
N ASN A 30 -4.33 10.95 15.60
CA ASN A 30 -3.92 11.83 16.69
C ASN A 30 -3.46 13.20 16.20
N VAL A 31 -4.00 13.66 15.06
CA VAL A 31 -3.56 14.88 14.38
C VAL A 31 -3.50 16.05 15.38
N PRO A 32 -2.30 16.62 15.61
CA PRO A 32 -2.17 17.76 16.50
C PRO A 32 -3.02 18.95 16.05
N THR A 33 -3.61 19.65 17.01
CA THR A 33 -4.29 20.91 16.69
C THR A 33 -3.30 21.89 16.08
N GLY A 34 -3.62 22.40 14.89
CA GLY A 34 -2.76 23.32 14.14
C GLY A 34 -1.79 22.65 13.16
N SER A 35 -1.89 21.33 12.94
CA SER A 35 -1.14 20.65 11.88
C SER A 35 -1.35 21.32 10.52
N THR A 36 -0.25 21.53 9.80
CA THR A 36 -0.22 22.14 8.48
C THR A 36 -0.21 21.07 7.40
N ASN A 37 -0.53 21.44 6.15
CA ASN A 37 -0.36 20.53 5.01
C ASN A 37 1.07 19.99 4.89
N GLU A 38 2.08 20.77 5.27
CA GLU A 38 3.48 20.29 5.28
C GLU A 38 3.71 19.17 6.31
N ASP A 39 2.98 19.18 7.43
CA ASP A 39 3.06 18.10 8.41
C ASP A 39 2.41 16.82 7.87
N TYR A 40 1.27 16.94 7.19
CA TYR A 40 0.67 15.81 6.46
C TYR A 40 1.62 15.29 5.37
N GLU A 41 2.16 16.16 4.51
CA GLU A 41 3.11 15.72 3.49
C GLU A 41 4.32 15.02 4.08
N ARG A 42 4.88 15.53 5.20
CA ARG A 42 6.02 14.93 5.87
C ARG A 42 5.71 13.53 6.39
N MET A 43 4.52 13.35 6.98
CA MET A 43 4.13 12.08 7.60
C MET A 43 3.68 11.03 6.58
N PHE A 44 3.04 11.42 5.48
CA PHE A 44 2.55 10.50 4.46
C PHE A 44 3.59 10.19 3.36
N ARG A 45 4.61 11.04 3.18
CA ARG A 45 5.64 10.83 2.15
C ARG A 45 6.34 9.48 2.23
N PRO A 46 6.77 8.96 3.41
CA PRO A 46 7.43 7.66 3.48
C PRO A 46 6.59 6.50 2.93
N VAL A 47 5.32 6.40 3.33
CA VAL A 47 4.42 5.34 2.84
C VAL A 47 4.08 5.55 1.36
N SER A 48 3.93 6.80 0.90
CA SER A 48 3.70 7.12 -0.51
C SER A 48 4.88 6.75 -1.42
N ASP A 49 6.11 7.04 -0.99
CA ASP A 49 7.32 6.71 -1.75
C ASP A 49 7.52 5.19 -1.85
N LEU A 50 7.21 4.45 -0.76
CA LEU A 50 7.21 2.98 -0.77
C LEU A 50 6.11 2.42 -1.67
N ALA A 51 4.89 2.97 -1.61
CA ALA A 51 3.78 2.55 -2.49
C ALA A 51 4.13 2.73 -3.96
N ARG A 52 4.73 3.86 -4.36
CA ARG A 52 5.23 4.08 -5.73
C ARG A 52 6.28 3.05 -6.12
N ARG A 53 7.27 2.82 -5.25
CA ARG A 53 8.31 1.82 -5.51
C ARG A 53 7.71 0.44 -5.72
N ILE A 54 6.76 0.03 -4.88
CA ILE A 54 6.04 -1.24 -5.02
C ILE A 54 5.27 -1.29 -6.34
N ALA A 55 4.59 -0.21 -6.74
CA ALA A 55 3.84 -0.13 -7.99
C ALA A 55 4.73 -0.37 -9.22
N ASP A 56 5.91 0.24 -9.26
CA ASP A 56 6.88 0.14 -10.37
C ASP A 56 7.54 -1.24 -10.48
N MET A 57 7.55 -2.02 -9.40
CA MET A 57 8.16 -3.34 -9.39
C MET A 57 7.29 -4.37 -10.11
N LYS A 58 7.88 -5.18 -11.00
CA LYS A 58 7.21 -6.36 -11.53
C LYS A 58 7.30 -7.51 -10.53
N MET A 59 6.21 -7.75 -9.79
CA MET A 59 6.10 -8.86 -8.85
C MET A 59 5.65 -10.12 -9.58
N THR A 60 6.36 -11.23 -9.38
CA THR A 60 6.07 -12.52 -10.01
C THR A 60 5.86 -13.66 -9.01
N THR A 61 5.99 -13.37 -7.72
CA THR A 61 5.72 -14.29 -6.62
C THR A 61 4.40 -13.92 -5.96
N LEU A 62 3.76 -14.87 -5.28
CA LEU A 62 2.52 -14.61 -4.55
C LEU A 62 2.71 -13.54 -3.47
N GLU A 63 3.80 -13.62 -2.69
CA GLU A 63 4.10 -12.64 -1.64
C GLU A 63 4.30 -11.23 -2.21
N GLY A 64 4.96 -11.10 -3.37
CA GLY A 64 5.07 -9.81 -4.04
C GLY A 64 3.72 -9.27 -4.51
N LEU A 65 2.82 -10.14 -4.98
CA LEU A 65 1.46 -9.75 -5.37
C LEU A 65 0.61 -9.34 -4.15
N LYS A 66 0.76 -10.02 -3.01
CA LYS A 66 0.15 -9.63 -1.74
C LYS A 66 0.62 -8.25 -1.26
N LEU A 67 1.93 -7.99 -1.34
CA LEU A 67 2.48 -6.66 -1.02
C LEU A 67 1.89 -5.57 -1.93
N LYS A 68 1.72 -5.84 -3.23
CA LYS A 68 1.02 -4.91 -4.13
C LYS A 68 -0.43 -4.69 -3.74
N ALA A 69 -1.17 -5.76 -3.44
CA ALA A 69 -2.55 -5.66 -2.98
C ALA A 69 -2.65 -4.82 -1.71
N ARG A 70 -1.71 -4.99 -0.79
CA ARG A 70 -1.63 -4.23 0.47
C ARG A 70 -1.33 -2.74 0.24
N ALA A 71 -0.40 -2.41 -0.64
CA ALA A 71 -0.13 -1.02 -1.03
C ALA A 71 -1.32 -0.37 -1.74
N LEU A 72 -2.06 -1.14 -2.55
CA LEU A 72 -3.26 -0.67 -3.23
C LEU A 72 -4.41 -0.43 -2.25
N GLN A 73 -4.54 -1.26 -1.22
CA GLN A 73 -5.50 -1.06 -0.13
C GLN A 73 -5.26 0.27 0.59
N TRP A 74 -4.01 0.55 0.99
CA TRP A 74 -3.64 1.85 1.57
C TRP A 74 -4.05 3.02 0.65
N CYS A 75 -3.72 2.93 -0.64
CA CYS A 75 -4.12 3.97 -1.60
C CYS A 75 -5.64 4.14 -1.68
N ASN A 76 -6.41 3.06 -1.53
CA ASN A 76 -7.86 3.14 -1.61
C ASN A 76 -8.46 3.81 -0.37
N GLU A 77 -7.93 3.52 0.81
CA GLU A 77 -8.36 4.17 2.05
C GLU A 77 -8.14 5.69 1.99
N GLU A 78 -7.08 6.14 1.30
CA GLU A 78 -6.78 7.57 1.18
C GLU A 78 -7.52 8.28 0.04
N PHE A 79 -7.82 7.60 -1.07
CA PHE A 79 -8.32 8.24 -2.30
C PHE A 79 -9.70 7.78 -2.77
N ASP A 80 -10.29 6.77 -2.11
CA ASP A 80 -11.60 6.17 -2.45
C ASP A 80 -11.77 5.89 -3.96
N PHE A 81 -10.73 5.32 -4.59
CA PHE A 81 -10.68 5.17 -6.05
C PHE A 81 -11.31 3.85 -6.55
N MET A 82 -11.56 2.88 -5.66
CA MET A 82 -12.32 1.65 -5.94
C MET A 82 -13.66 1.67 -5.20
N ASP A 83 -14.48 2.69 -5.45
CA ASP A 83 -15.80 2.85 -4.81
C ASP A 83 -16.83 1.78 -5.23
N GLY A 84 -16.46 0.91 -6.19
CA GLY A 84 -17.22 -0.26 -6.61
C GLY A 84 -18.42 0.05 -7.50
N LYS A 85 -18.51 1.25 -8.08
CA LYS A 85 -19.62 1.65 -8.96
C LYS A 85 -19.57 0.94 -10.30
N THR A 86 -18.38 0.63 -10.80
CA THR A 86 -18.17 -0.03 -12.08
C THR A 86 -17.83 -1.51 -11.91
N THR A 87 -17.91 -2.28 -12.99
CA THR A 87 -17.58 -3.71 -12.94
C THR A 87 -16.08 -3.94 -12.77
N ASP A 88 -15.26 -3.11 -13.41
CA ASP A 88 -13.81 -3.10 -13.32
C ASP A 88 -13.32 -2.72 -11.93
N GLU A 89 -13.90 -1.70 -11.27
CA GLU A 89 -13.59 -1.39 -9.87
C GLU A 89 -13.94 -2.54 -8.94
N ARG A 90 -15.11 -3.18 -9.12
CA ARG A 90 -15.52 -4.34 -8.30
C ARG A 90 -14.59 -5.54 -8.49
N LEU A 91 -14.13 -5.79 -9.71
CA LEU A 91 -13.15 -6.84 -10.00
C LEU A 91 -11.78 -6.53 -9.39
N ALA A 92 -11.31 -5.29 -9.52
CA ALA A 92 -10.05 -4.86 -8.92
C ALA A 92 -10.08 -4.97 -7.39
N TYR A 93 -11.15 -4.47 -6.77
CA TYR A 93 -11.37 -4.57 -5.33
C TYR A 93 -11.45 -6.04 -4.88
N GLY A 94 -12.23 -6.87 -5.58
CA GLY A 94 -12.34 -8.30 -5.31
C GLY A 94 -10.99 -9.01 -5.38
N LEU A 95 -10.18 -8.74 -6.41
CA LEU A 95 -8.84 -9.31 -6.56
C LEU A 95 -7.91 -8.92 -5.40
N VAL A 96 -7.97 -7.66 -4.95
CA VAL A 96 -7.18 -7.20 -3.80
C VAL A 96 -7.59 -7.97 -2.55
N GLN A 97 -8.88 -8.06 -2.26
CA GLN A 97 -9.38 -8.79 -1.09
C GLN A 97 -9.02 -10.28 -1.15
N ASP A 98 -9.20 -10.92 -2.31
CA ASP A 98 -8.86 -12.32 -2.50
C ASP A 98 -7.37 -12.60 -2.28
N LEU A 99 -6.48 -11.72 -2.77
CA LEU A 99 -5.03 -11.84 -2.56
C LEU A 99 -4.66 -11.70 -1.09
N LEU A 100 -5.26 -10.74 -0.38
CA LEU A 100 -4.97 -10.48 1.04
C LEU A 100 -5.43 -11.61 1.96
N ASN A 101 -6.53 -12.29 1.61
CA ASN A 101 -7.08 -13.43 2.36
C ASN A 101 -6.54 -14.80 1.91
N LEU A 102 -5.62 -14.83 0.93
CA LEU A 102 -5.13 -16.09 0.37
C LEU A 102 -4.15 -16.78 1.33
N GLY A 103 -4.57 -17.89 1.94
CA GLY A 103 -3.75 -18.71 2.82
C GLY A 103 -3.92 -18.45 4.32
N GLY A 104 -4.93 -17.66 4.70
CA GLY A 104 -5.37 -17.41 6.08
C GLY A 104 -6.56 -16.48 6.14
#